data_AF-A0A7S4B0T6-F1
#
_entry.id   AF-A0A7S4B0T6-F1
#
_cell.length_a   1.000
_cell.length_b   1.000
_cell.length_c   1.000
_cell.angle_alpha   90.00
_cell.angle_beta   90.00
_cell.angle_gamma   90.00
#
_symmetry.space_group_name_H-M   'P 1'
#
loop_
_entity.id
_entity.type
_entity.pdbx_description
1 polymer ?
#
loop_
_entity_poly.entity_id
_entity_poly.type
_entity_poly.pdbx_seq_one_letter_code
_entity_poly.pdbx_strand_id
1 'polypeptide(L)'
;GDGDGESLKDSACTDGGGGRAVLWLQCSLRLADNPALLRAVEQAADGLAVVFVWRHGQRPSTASAVFECAAAHSLDKALHKLGNRLVVLHSDDDDTKAAQAVAQIVHKTGAQLAVLDASSKCGTSCASLLENALSDLGNNAALEIFADSHLLLPFDVSCRALGRSRTGGKILRWPTYLRAAACLEVAPPLGSPHTLPPPLLDTSVDSMYAAGPLMSPFPLPDPAASGGWARTLLRTWPVSESTALQLARTAVGATAQDDIGERPRAPPGVSKKKAKRAASSGLKPSRLSPYLRWGVISARQVASPCSISTFLSYLFGFLCRSSDLFF
;
A
#
# COMPACT_ATOMS: atom_id res chain seq x y z
N GLY A 1 -34.80 -22.87 51.29
CA GLY A 1 -34.02 -21.65 51.04
C GLY A 1 -32.96 -22.08 50.10
N ASP A 2 -33.39 -22.24 48.86
CA ASP A 2 -32.88 -23.27 47.97
C ASP A 2 -31.74 -22.69 47.14
N GLY A 3 -30.62 -23.41 47.16
CA GLY A 3 -29.44 -23.08 46.40
C GLY A 3 -29.56 -23.64 44.99
N ASP A 4 -29.57 -22.73 44.02
CA ASP A 4 -29.43 -23.09 42.62
C ASP A 4 -27.96 -22.88 42.21
N GLY A 5 -27.25 -24.00 42.18
CA GLY A 5 -25.95 -24.11 41.54
C GLY A 5 -26.13 -24.12 40.03
N GLU A 6 -25.80 -23.01 39.38
CA GLU A 6 -25.66 -22.97 37.92
C GLU A 6 -24.30 -23.56 37.51
N SER A 7 -24.39 -24.81 37.07
CA SER A 7 -23.34 -25.58 36.43
C SER A 7 -23.44 -25.40 34.91
N LEU A 8 -22.26 -25.42 34.26
CA LEU A 8 -22.02 -25.70 32.84
C LEU A 8 -22.43 -24.64 31.80
N LYS A 9 -21.41 -23.95 31.29
CA LYS A 9 -21.18 -23.90 29.83
C LYS A 9 -19.68 -24.07 29.57
N ASP A 10 -19.28 -25.32 29.39
CA ASP A 10 -18.06 -25.66 28.67
C ASP A 10 -18.14 -24.97 27.31
N SER A 11 -17.37 -23.89 27.17
CA SER A 11 -17.18 -23.18 25.92
C SER A 11 -16.53 -24.16 24.96
N ALA A 12 -17.31 -24.62 23.98
CA ALA A 12 -16.85 -25.51 22.95
C ALA A 12 -15.58 -24.90 22.33
N CYS A 13 -14.47 -25.60 22.48
CA CYS A 13 -13.29 -25.41 21.65
C CYS A 13 -13.78 -25.56 20.20
N THR A 14 -14.12 -24.46 19.54
CA THR A 14 -14.41 -24.46 18.11
C THR A 14 -13.18 -25.04 17.45
N ASP A 15 -13.34 -26.24 16.91
CA ASP A 15 -12.34 -26.97 16.15
C ASP A 15 -11.65 -25.97 15.23
N GLY A 16 -10.36 -25.75 15.49
CA GLY A 16 -9.54 -24.76 14.83
C GLY A 16 -9.23 -25.20 13.40
N GLY A 17 -10.28 -25.35 12.58
CA GLY A 17 -10.14 -25.54 11.14
C GLY A 17 -9.37 -24.34 10.62
N GLY A 18 -8.18 -24.57 10.08
CA GLY A 18 -7.35 -23.49 9.60
C GLY A 18 -8.09 -22.73 8.51
N GLY A 19 -8.19 -21.42 8.67
CA GLY A 19 -8.84 -20.60 7.65
C GLY A 19 -7.98 -20.55 6.39
N ARG A 20 -8.63 -20.31 5.26
CA ARG A 20 -8.02 -19.99 3.97
C ARG A 20 -8.38 -18.55 3.63
N ALA A 21 -7.40 -17.76 3.22
CA ALA A 21 -7.65 -16.37 2.84
C ALA A 21 -7.12 -16.00 1.46
N VAL A 22 -7.84 -15.09 0.81
CA VAL A 22 -7.40 -14.41 -0.40
C VAL A 22 -7.18 -12.94 -0.06
N LEU A 23 -5.97 -12.44 -0.27
CA LEU A 23 -5.60 -11.05 -0.08
C LEU A 23 -5.50 -10.36 -1.44
N TRP A 24 -6.32 -9.35 -1.70
CA TRP A 24 -6.20 -8.50 -2.88
C TRP A 24 -5.44 -7.21 -2.54
N LEU A 25 -4.20 -7.12 -3.03
CA LEU A 25 -3.38 -5.90 -2.94
C LEU A 25 -3.66 -4.98 -4.12
N GLN A 26 -3.94 -3.71 -3.84
CA GLN A 26 -4.12 -2.70 -4.89
C GLN A 26 -2.92 -1.76 -5.00
N CYS A 27 -2.43 -1.24 -3.88
CA CYS A 27 -1.28 -0.33 -3.91
C CYS A 27 -0.30 -0.56 -2.76
N SER A 28 -0.56 -1.40 -1.77
CA SER A 28 0.38 -1.71 -0.70
C SER A 28 1.37 -2.82 -1.09
N LEU A 29 2.25 -2.54 -2.07
CA LEU A 29 3.21 -3.51 -2.61
C LEU A 29 4.45 -3.71 -1.70
N ARG A 30 4.22 -4.10 -0.44
CA ARG A 30 5.26 -4.29 0.60
C ARG A 30 4.88 -5.39 1.58
N LEU A 31 5.87 -5.93 2.29
CA LEU A 31 5.65 -6.92 3.35
C LEU A 31 5.52 -6.28 4.74
N ALA A 32 6.35 -5.29 5.07
CA ALA A 32 6.30 -4.66 6.37
C ALA A 32 5.23 -3.56 6.43
N ASP A 33 4.72 -3.30 7.64
CA ASP A 33 3.68 -2.32 7.88
C ASP A 33 2.47 -2.44 6.94
N ASN A 34 2.06 -3.69 6.68
CA ASN A 34 0.94 -4.04 5.82
C ASN A 34 -0.14 -4.75 6.65
N PRO A 35 -1.09 -4.01 7.26
CA PRO A 35 -2.13 -4.59 8.11
C PRO A 35 -3.04 -5.58 7.37
N ALA A 36 -3.33 -5.34 6.09
CA ALA A 36 -4.12 -6.27 5.27
C ALA A 36 -3.40 -7.62 5.11
N LEU A 37 -2.08 -7.59 4.87
CA LEU A 37 -1.27 -8.81 4.80
C LEU A 37 -1.19 -9.53 6.14
N LEU A 38 -0.93 -8.81 7.24
CA LEU A 38 -0.84 -9.41 8.56
C LEU A 38 -2.16 -10.05 8.98
N ARG A 39 -3.29 -9.39 8.68
CA ARG A 39 -4.62 -9.94 8.93
C ARG A 39 -4.89 -11.20 8.12
N ALA A 40 -4.55 -11.19 6.84
CA ALA A 40 -4.70 -12.36 5.99
C ALA A 40 -3.83 -13.53 6.53
N VAL A 41 -2.57 -13.28 6.90
CA VAL A 41 -1.67 -14.29 7.47
C VAL A 41 -2.20 -14.89 8.77
N GLU A 42 -2.75 -14.07 9.66
CA GLU A 42 -3.30 -14.49 10.94
C GLU A 42 -4.47 -15.49 10.76
N GLN A 43 -5.28 -15.30 9.73
CA GLN A 43 -6.50 -16.09 9.49
C GLN A 43 -6.33 -17.21 8.47
N ALA A 44 -5.19 -17.27 7.77
CA ALA A 44 -4.98 -18.12 6.61
C ALA A 44 -4.16 -19.39 6.92
N ALA A 45 -4.31 -20.00 8.10
CA ALA A 45 -3.48 -21.14 8.52
C ALA A 45 -3.42 -22.29 7.49
N ASP A 46 -4.52 -22.57 6.78
CA ASP A 46 -4.61 -23.63 5.76
C ASP A 46 -4.24 -23.15 4.34
N GLY A 47 -4.05 -21.84 4.18
CA GLY A 47 -3.38 -21.29 3.02
C GLY A 47 -3.78 -19.86 2.67
N LEU A 48 -2.84 -19.17 2.02
CA LEU A 48 -2.98 -17.79 1.59
C LEU A 48 -2.74 -17.66 0.07
N ALA A 49 -3.63 -16.95 -0.63
CA ALA A 49 -3.37 -16.42 -1.97
C ALA A 49 -3.21 -14.91 -1.91
N VAL A 50 -2.05 -14.39 -2.34
CA VAL A 50 -1.81 -12.95 -2.49
C VAL A 50 -2.04 -12.56 -3.94
N VAL A 51 -3.09 -11.79 -4.20
CA VAL A 51 -3.57 -11.43 -5.53
C VAL A 51 -3.26 -9.97 -5.83
N PHE A 52 -2.78 -9.72 -7.05
CA PHE A 52 -2.57 -8.41 -7.63
C PHE A 52 -3.21 -8.35 -9.02
N VAL A 53 -3.92 -7.26 -9.32
CA VAL A 53 -4.58 -7.08 -10.62
C VAL A 53 -3.77 -6.09 -11.45
N TRP A 54 -3.15 -6.57 -12.51
CA TRP A 54 -2.43 -5.80 -13.50
C TRP A 54 -3.36 -5.20 -14.55
N ARG A 55 -3.28 -3.88 -14.73
CA ARG A 55 -4.25 -3.10 -15.54
C ARG A 55 -3.69 -2.46 -16.79
N HIS A 56 -2.39 -2.55 -17.01
CA HIS A 56 -1.72 -1.81 -18.09
C HIS A 56 -1.50 -2.65 -19.35
N GLY A 57 -2.34 -3.66 -19.57
CA GLY A 57 -2.24 -4.57 -20.71
C GLY A 57 -0.92 -5.36 -20.75
N GLN A 58 -0.52 -5.84 -21.92
CA GLN A 58 0.64 -6.75 -22.04
C GLN A 58 1.99 -6.06 -21.82
N ARG A 59 2.07 -4.73 -21.91
CA ARG A 59 3.33 -3.98 -21.79
C ARG A 59 3.11 -2.67 -21.03
N PRO A 60 3.91 -2.36 -20.00
CA PRO A 60 3.76 -1.14 -19.22
C PRO A 60 4.14 0.10 -20.05
N SER A 61 3.14 0.80 -20.61
CA SER A 61 3.37 1.88 -21.57
C SER A 61 3.81 3.21 -20.95
N THR A 62 3.65 3.39 -19.63
CA THR A 62 3.97 4.64 -18.92
C THR A 62 5.06 4.44 -17.87
N ALA A 63 5.75 5.52 -17.47
CA ALA A 63 6.74 5.47 -16.39
C ALA A 63 6.14 4.98 -15.06
N SER A 64 4.89 5.36 -14.79
CA SER A 64 4.15 4.91 -13.60
C SER A 64 3.89 3.40 -13.65
N ALA A 65 3.42 2.88 -14.79
CA ALA A 65 3.19 1.45 -15.00
C ALA A 65 4.50 0.65 -14.94
N VAL A 66 5.61 1.17 -15.49
CA VAL A 66 6.92 0.51 -15.40
C VAL A 66 7.36 0.40 -13.93
N PHE A 67 7.18 1.47 -13.14
CA PHE A 67 7.53 1.45 -11.73
C PHE A 67 6.63 0.49 -10.93
N GLU A 68 5.31 0.53 -11.16
CA GLU A 68 4.34 -0.38 -10.53
C GLU A 68 4.67 -1.84 -10.85
N CYS A 69 4.95 -2.15 -12.12
CA CYS A 69 5.35 -3.49 -12.55
C CYS A 69 6.62 -3.95 -11.81
N ALA A 70 7.64 -3.10 -11.74
CA ALA A 70 8.86 -3.40 -11.01
C ALA A 70 8.62 -3.56 -9.49
N ALA A 71 7.70 -2.80 -8.91
CA ALA A 71 7.30 -2.94 -7.52
C ALA A 71 6.60 -4.29 -7.27
N ALA A 72 5.68 -4.69 -8.14
CA ALA A 72 5.01 -5.99 -8.07
C ALA A 72 6.00 -7.16 -8.22
N HIS A 73 6.96 -7.07 -9.13
CA HIS A 73 8.06 -8.04 -9.25
C HIS A 73 8.92 -8.11 -7.99
N SER A 74 9.25 -6.95 -7.40
CA SER A 74 10.01 -6.92 -6.15
C SER A 74 9.23 -7.57 -5.01
N LEU A 75 7.91 -7.38 -4.94
CA LEU A 75 7.04 -8.03 -3.96
C LEU A 75 6.95 -9.54 -4.21
N ASP A 76 6.73 -10.00 -5.45
CA ASP A 76 6.69 -11.44 -5.78
C ASP A 76 7.99 -12.14 -5.36
N LYS A 77 9.14 -11.52 -5.63
CA LYS A 77 10.44 -12.04 -5.18
C LYS A 77 10.54 -12.11 -3.65
N ALA A 78 9.95 -11.15 -2.93
CA ALA A 78 9.95 -11.15 -1.47
C ALA A 78 9.01 -12.21 -0.90
N LEU A 79 7.80 -12.37 -1.48
CA LEU A 79 6.85 -13.44 -1.15
C LEU A 79 7.44 -14.83 -1.42
N HIS A 80 8.16 -14.99 -2.54
CA HIS A 80 8.80 -16.26 -2.91
C HIS A 80 9.81 -16.75 -1.88
N LYS A 81 10.58 -15.83 -1.29
CA LYS A 81 11.50 -16.16 -0.20
C LYS A 81 10.78 -16.65 1.07
N LEU A 82 9.51 -16.30 1.22
CA LEU A 82 8.66 -16.72 2.34
C LEU A 82 7.76 -17.92 1.97
N GLY A 83 8.00 -18.57 0.82
CA GLY A 83 7.27 -19.76 0.39
C GLY A 83 5.92 -19.49 -0.28
N ASN A 84 5.59 -18.23 -0.60
CA ASN A 84 4.35 -17.85 -1.27
C ASN A 84 4.65 -17.12 -2.60
N ARG A 85 3.64 -16.73 -3.38
CA ARG A 85 3.82 -16.05 -4.68
C ARG A 85 2.74 -14.99 -4.89
N LEU A 86 3.04 -14.03 -5.75
CA LEU A 86 2.05 -13.07 -6.21
C LEU A 86 1.24 -13.69 -7.35
N VAL A 87 -0.06 -13.88 -7.13
CA VAL A 87 -1.03 -14.32 -8.14
C VAL A 87 -1.46 -13.09 -8.93
N VAL A 88 -1.16 -13.07 -10.23
CA VAL A 88 -1.35 -11.88 -11.07
C VAL A 88 -2.52 -12.11 -12.01
N LEU A 89 -3.54 -11.28 -11.86
CA LEU A 89 -4.70 -11.23 -12.73
C LEU A 89 -4.55 -10.07 -13.71
N HIS A 90 -4.97 -10.24 -14.96
CA HIS A 90 -4.96 -9.16 -15.95
C HIS A 90 -6.39 -8.66 -16.15
N SER A 91 -6.57 -7.34 -16.13
CA SER A 91 -7.85 -6.68 -16.43
C SER A 91 -7.62 -5.49 -17.36
N ASP A 92 -8.57 -5.20 -18.24
CA ASP A 92 -8.52 -4.06 -19.18
C ASP A 92 -8.87 -2.72 -18.48
N ASP A 93 -8.31 -2.49 -17.30
CA ASP A 93 -8.61 -1.36 -16.40
C ASP A 93 -10.08 -1.25 -15.95
N ASP A 94 -10.79 -2.37 -15.91
CA ASP A 94 -12.16 -2.46 -15.42
C ASP A 94 -12.20 -3.02 -13.99
N ASP A 95 -12.62 -2.17 -13.04
CA ASP A 95 -12.76 -2.52 -11.62
C ASP A 95 -13.76 -3.67 -11.40
N THR A 96 -14.81 -3.76 -12.23
CA THR A 96 -15.86 -4.78 -12.13
C THR A 96 -15.29 -6.14 -12.50
N LYS A 97 -14.58 -6.22 -13.64
CA LYS A 97 -13.91 -7.47 -14.06
C LYS A 97 -12.82 -7.87 -13.09
N ALA A 98 -12.07 -6.91 -12.54
CA ALA A 98 -11.07 -7.16 -11.52
C ALA A 98 -11.69 -7.80 -10.27
N ALA A 99 -12.77 -7.20 -9.76
CA ALA A 99 -13.50 -7.72 -8.60
C ALA A 99 -14.10 -9.12 -8.87
N GLN A 100 -14.70 -9.34 -10.05
CA GLN A 100 -15.23 -10.64 -10.45
C GLN A 100 -14.14 -11.71 -10.51
N ALA A 101 -12.97 -11.40 -11.10
CA ALA A 101 -11.87 -12.34 -11.18
C ALA A 101 -11.31 -12.70 -9.80
N VAL A 102 -11.22 -11.74 -8.88
CA VAL A 102 -10.84 -12.00 -7.48
C VAL A 102 -11.90 -12.85 -6.78
N ALA A 103 -13.19 -12.52 -6.91
CA ALA A 103 -14.29 -13.30 -6.33
C ALA A 103 -14.29 -14.76 -6.82
N GLN A 104 -13.96 -14.98 -8.09
CA GLN A 104 -13.80 -16.32 -8.66
C GLN A 104 -12.61 -17.08 -8.03
N ILE A 105 -11.51 -16.41 -7.67
CA ILE A 105 -10.43 -17.06 -6.90
C ILE A 105 -10.94 -17.48 -5.52
N VAL A 106 -11.63 -16.58 -4.80
CA VAL A 106 -12.19 -16.88 -3.47
C VAL A 106 -13.10 -18.11 -3.54
N HIS A 107 -13.99 -18.14 -4.54
CA HIS A 107 -14.92 -19.24 -4.76
C HIS A 107 -14.19 -20.57 -5.07
N LYS A 108 -13.22 -20.55 -6.00
CA LYS A 108 -12.49 -21.77 -6.41
C LYS A 108 -11.59 -22.34 -5.32
N THR A 109 -10.97 -21.47 -4.52
CA THR A 109 -10.07 -21.89 -3.42
C THR A 109 -10.83 -22.31 -2.17
N GLY A 110 -12.14 -22.03 -2.11
CA GLY A 110 -12.95 -22.20 -0.91
C GLY A 110 -12.45 -21.33 0.25
N ALA A 111 -11.88 -20.16 -0.05
CA ALA A 111 -11.40 -19.23 0.96
C ALA A 111 -12.57 -18.70 1.79
N GLN A 112 -12.43 -18.74 3.11
CA GLN A 112 -13.44 -18.23 4.04
C GLN A 112 -13.27 -16.74 4.33
N LEU A 113 -12.10 -16.17 4.01
CA LEU A 113 -11.80 -14.77 4.18
C LEU A 113 -11.26 -14.15 2.88
N ALA A 114 -11.87 -13.05 2.47
CA ALA A 114 -11.32 -12.13 1.47
C ALA A 114 -10.84 -10.87 2.20
N VAL A 115 -9.59 -10.49 2.00
CA VAL A 115 -9.02 -9.25 2.53
C VAL A 115 -8.71 -8.31 1.38
N LEU A 116 -9.19 -7.08 1.44
CA LEU A 116 -8.96 -6.05 0.42
C LEU A 116 -8.11 -4.91 0.98
N ASP A 117 -6.97 -4.64 0.33
CA ASP A 117 -6.25 -3.38 0.46
C ASP A 117 -6.97 -2.29 -0.36
N ALA A 118 -7.86 -1.55 0.30
CA ALA A 118 -8.63 -0.46 -0.30
C ALA A 118 -7.90 0.90 -0.26
N SER A 119 -6.57 0.88 -0.16
CA SER A 119 -5.73 2.07 -0.12
C SER A 119 -5.60 2.80 -1.45
N SER A 120 -6.08 2.21 -2.55
CA SER A 120 -6.05 2.87 -3.86
C SER A 120 -7.17 3.91 -3.99
N LYS A 121 -7.09 4.74 -5.04
CA LYS A 121 -8.14 5.71 -5.37
C LYS A 121 -9.52 5.05 -5.58
N CYS A 122 -9.53 3.81 -6.08
CA CYS A 122 -10.73 3.03 -6.36
C CYS A 122 -11.04 2.01 -5.25
N GLY A 123 -10.35 2.06 -4.11
CA GLY A 123 -10.48 1.02 -3.08
C GLY A 123 -11.90 0.85 -2.55
N THR A 124 -12.60 1.95 -2.28
CA THR A 124 -13.99 1.90 -1.79
C THR A 124 -14.95 1.34 -2.84
N SER A 125 -14.81 1.72 -4.11
CA SER A 125 -15.66 1.16 -5.18
C SER A 125 -15.36 -0.31 -5.43
N CYS A 126 -14.08 -0.71 -5.43
CA CYS A 126 -13.68 -2.11 -5.54
C CYS A 126 -14.21 -2.98 -4.40
N ALA A 127 -14.34 -2.43 -3.18
CA ALA A 127 -14.93 -3.16 -2.06
C ALA A 127 -16.38 -3.56 -2.34
N SER A 128 -17.22 -2.61 -2.74
CA SER A 128 -18.62 -2.89 -3.09
C SER A 128 -18.74 -3.81 -4.30
N LEU A 129 -17.86 -3.65 -5.30
CA LEU A 129 -17.85 -4.53 -6.48
C LEU A 129 -17.45 -5.97 -6.11
N LEU A 130 -16.49 -6.14 -5.20
CA LEU A 130 -16.07 -7.45 -4.72
C LEU A 130 -17.17 -8.11 -3.88
N GLU A 131 -17.80 -7.36 -2.99
CA GLU A 131 -18.92 -7.85 -2.17
C GLU A 131 -20.08 -8.34 -3.04
N ASN A 132 -20.47 -7.55 -4.05
CA ASN A 132 -21.49 -7.95 -5.02
C ASN A 132 -21.06 -9.21 -5.80
N ALA A 133 -19.82 -9.26 -6.28
CA ALA A 133 -19.31 -10.41 -7.03
C ALA A 133 -19.22 -11.70 -6.18
N LEU A 134 -18.91 -11.58 -4.88
CA LEU A 134 -18.94 -12.71 -3.95
C LEU A 134 -20.38 -13.20 -3.72
N SER A 135 -21.32 -12.28 -3.53
CA SER A 135 -22.74 -12.58 -3.39
C SER A 135 -23.31 -13.26 -4.64
N ASP A 136 -22.98 -12.77 -5.84
CA ASP A 136 -23.42 -13.35 -7.12
C ASP A 136 -22.94 -14.79 -7.30
N LEU A 137 -21.79 -15.15 -6.73
CA LEU A 137 -21.25 -16.51 -6.74
C LEU A 137 -21.77 -17.40 -5.59
N GLY A 138 -22.69 -16.88 -4.75
CA GLY A 138 -23.19 -17.57 -3.56
C GLY A 138 -22.10 -17.87 -2.53
N ASN A 139 -21.03 -17.06 -2.50
CA ASN A 139 -19.91 -17.26 -1.60
C ASN A 139 -20.15 -16.52 -0.27
N ASN A 140 -20.02 -17.24 0.84
CA ASN A 140 -20.20 -16.70 2.19
C ASN A 140 -18.88 -16.26 2.85
N ALA A 141 -17.82 -16.06 2.06
CA ALA A 141 -16.54 -15.56 2.56
C ALA A 141 -16.73 -14.19 3.24
N ALA A 142 -16.17 -14.02 4.43
CA ALA A 142 -16.12 -12.73 5.09
C ALA A 142 -15.23 -11.78 4.26
N LEU A 143 -15.66 -10.53 4.09
CA LEU A 143 -14.87 -9.49 3.44
C LEU A 143 -14.36 -8.49 4.47
N GLU A 144 -13.04 -8.36 4.60
CA GLU A 144 -12.39 -7.35 5.43
C GLU A 144 -11.67 -6.30 4.58
N ILE A 145 -11.87 -5.02 4.89
CA ILE A 145 -11.42 -3.89 4.05
C ILE A 145 -10.44 -3.02 4.84
N PHE A 146 -9.28 -2.74 4.22
CA PHE A 146 -8.22 -1.90 4.80
C PHE A 146 -7.94 -0.69 3.92
N ALA A 147 -8.58 0.46 4.20
CA ALA A 147 -8.47 1.68 3.39
C ALA A 147 -7.31 2.61 3.80
N ASP A 148 -6.91 2.61 5.08
CA ASP A 148 -5.97 3.59 5.63
C ASP A 148 -4.54 3.05 5.81
N SER A 149 -4.24 1.90 5.21
CA SER A 149 -3.01 1.15 5.50
C SER A 149 -1.74 1.90 5.09
N HIS A 150 -1.83 2.79 4.09
CA HIS A 150 -0.74 3.59 3.53
C HIS A 150 -0.61 5.00 4.15
N LEU A 151 -1.59 5.46 4.93
CA LEU A 151 -1.62 6.80 5.49
C LEU A 151 -0.72 6.93 6.72
N LEU A 152 -0.14 8.13 6.90
CA LEU A 152 0.60 8.45 8.12
C LEU A 152 -0.34 8.52 9.33
N LEU A 153 -1.45 9.23 9.13
CA LEU A 153 -2.51 9.41 10.09
C LEU A 153 -3.78 8.90 9.41
N PRO A 154 -4.45 7.87 9.97
CA PRO A 154 -5.75 7.42 9.48
C PRO A 154 -6.76 8.59 9.41
N PHE A 155 -7.82 8.45 8.61
CA PHE A 155 -8.70 9.58 8.32
C PHE A 155 -9.41 10.12 9.58
N ASP A 156 -9.86 9.23 10.45
CA ASP A 156 -10.48 9.56 11.75
C ASP A 156 -9.51 10.34 12.66
N VAL A 157 -8.24 9.95 12.67
CA VAL A 157 -7.16 10.63 13.41
C VAL A 157 -6.88 12.00 12.80
N SER A 158 -6.81 12.09 11.47
CA SER A 158 -6.62 13.35 10.74
C SER A 158 -7.76 14.34 10.99
N CYS A 159 -9.00 13.85 11.14
CA CYS A 159 -10.14 14.70 11.47
C CYS A 159 -10.01 15.35 12.85
N ARG A 160 -9.37 14.69 13.83
CA ARG A 160 -9.11 15.28 15.16
C ARG A 160 -8.17 16.49 15.10
N ALA A 161 -7.23 16.54 14.15
CA ALA A 161 -6.37 17.70 13.93
C ALA A 161 -7.13 18.95 13.44
N LEU A 162 -8.36 18.81 12.92
CA LEU A 162 -9.13 19.93 12.38
C LEU A 162 -9.90 20.75 13.44
N GLY A 163 -9.87 20.31 14.71
CA GLY A 163 -10.55 20.95 15.83
C GLY A 163 -12.08 20.78 15.83
N ARG A 164 -12.72 21.07 16.97
CA ARG A 164 -14.17 20.83 17.21
C ARG A 164 -15.10 21.59 16.26
N SER A 165 -14.65 22.70 15.68
CA SER A 165 -15.48 23.59 14.86
C SER A 165 -15.66 23.13 13.40
N ARG A 166 -15.10 21.98 13.00
CA ARG A 166 -15.07 21.52 11.60
C ARG A 166 -15.58 20.09 11.45
N THR A 167 -16.81 19.88 11.91
CA THR A 167 -17.64 18.70 11.61
C THR A 167 -17.90 18.66 10.11
N GLY A 168 -17.08 17.89 9.38
CA GLY A 168 -17.17 17.80 7.91
C GLY A 168 -15.87 17.38 7.21
N GLY A 169 -14.77 17.18 7.95
CA GLY A 169 -13.54 16.57 7.42
C GLY A 169 -12.74 17.39 6.41
N LYS A 170 -13.17 18.63 6.10
CA LYS A 170 -12.51 19.48 5.10
C LYS A 170 -11.35 20.28 5.69
N ILE A 171 -10.17 20.11 5.09
CA ILE A 171 -8.96 20.87 5.44
C ILE A 171 -8.93 22.20 4.66
N LEU A 172 -9.47 23.27 5.25
CA LEU A 172 -9.46 24.60 4.57
C LEU A 172 -8.13 25.35 4.68
N ARG A 173 -7.28 24.99 5.66
CA ARG A 173 -6.01 25.69 5.93
C ARG A 173 -4.92 24.68 6.23
N TRP A 174 -4.14 24.36 5.20
CA TRP A 174 -3.06 23.39 5.29
C TRP A 174 -2.05 23.67 6.42
N PRO A 175 -1.56 24.91 6.64
CA PRO A 175 -0.61 25.18 7.72
C PRO A 175 -1.17 24.93 9.13
N THR A 176 -2.46 25.23 9.35
CA THR A 176 -3.13 24.96 10.63
C THR A 176 -3.24 23.48 10.88
N TYR A 177 -3.64 22.72 9.85
CA TYR A 177 -3.70 21.27 9.92
C TYR A 177 -2.35 20.66 10.25
N LEU A 178 -1.27 21.05 9.54
CA LEU A 178 0.07 20.51 9.81
C LEU A 178 0.54 20.78 11.24
N ARG A 179 0.29 21.98 11.78
CA ARG A 179 0.63 22.30 13.16
C ARG A 179 -0.11 21.42 14.16
N ALA A 180 -1.40 21.17 13.94
CA ALA A 180 -2.18 20.30 14.80
C ALA A 180 -1.79 18.83 14.65
N ALA A 181 -1.58 18.36 13.42
CA ALA A 181 -1.17 17.01 13.10
C ALA A 181 0.24 16.67 13.64
N ALA A 182 1.13 17.66 13.75
CA ALA A 182 2.46 17.50 14.35
C ALA A 182 2.42 17.15 15.84
N CYS A 183 1.30 17.43 16.52
CA CYS A 183 1.08 17.08 17.92
C CYS A 183 0.34 15.74 18.10
N LEU A 184 -0.09 15.10 17.01
CA LEU A 184 -0.75 13.79 17.09
C LEU A 184 0.29 12.69 17.22
N GLU A 185 -0.07 11.60 17.88
CA GLU A 185 0.76 10.40 17.95
C GLU A 185 0.57 9.58 16.67
N VAL A 186 1.69 9.17 16.07
CA VAL A 186 1.70 8.25 14.92
C VAL A 186 2.03 6.87 15.46
N ALA A 187 1.16 5.90 15.16
CA ALA A 187 1.40 4.52 15.52
C ALA A 187 2.73 4.03 14.90
N PRO A 188 3.52 3.23 15.65
CA PRO A 188 4.73 2.66 15.08
C PRO A 188 4.38 1.75 13.88
N PRO A 189 5.26 1.65 12.88
CA PRO A 189 5.05 0.75 11.76
C PRO A 189 4.99 -0.71 12.24
N LEU A 190 4.07 -1.50 11.68
CA LEU A 190 3.96 -2.92 12.00
C LEU A 190 5.16 -3.70 11.43
N GLY A 191 5.51 -4.81 12.08
CA GLY A 191 6.53 -5.73 11.59
C GLY A 191 6.15 -6.41 10.26
N SER A 192 7.13 -7.05 9.62
CA SER A 192 6.87 -7.97 8.49
C SER A 192 6.61 -9.38 9.01
N PRO A 193 5.74 -10.17 8.35
CA PRO A 193 5.62 -11.60 8.67
C PRO A 193 6.95 -12.32 8.40
N HIS A 194 7.35 -13.21 9.31
CA HIS A 194 8.57 -14.02 9.17
C HIS A 194 8.35 -15.27 8.32
N THR A 195 7.11 -15.76 8.29
CA THR A 195 6.66 -16.92 7.51
C THR A 195 5.29 -16.60 6.95
N LEU A 196 4.98 -17.14 5.78
CA LEU A 196 3.63 -17.07 5.21
C LEU A 196 2.98 -18.45 5.27
N PRO A 197 1.65 -18.51 5.37
CA PRO A 197 0.93 -19.76 5.20
C PRO A 197 1.16 -20.35 3.79
N PRO A 198 0.90 -21.65 3.60
CA PRO A 198 1.11 -22.31 2.32
C PRO A 198 0.29 -21.62 1.21
N PRO A 199 0.79 -21.59 -0.03
CA PRO A 199 0.05 -20.97 -1.13
C PRO A 199 -1.24 -21.76 -1.43
N LEU A 200 -2.39 -21.07 -1.51
CA LEU A 200 -3.67 -21.71 -1.88
C LEU A 200 -3.72 -22.17 -3.34
N LEU A 201 -2.98 -21.48 -4.20
CA LEU A 201 -2.91 -21.75 -5.62
C LEU A 201 -1.51 -22.26 -5.91
N ASP A 202 -1.41 -23.47 -6.43
CA ASP A 202 -0.17 -23.91 -7.04
C ASP A 202 0.06 -23.08 -8.30
N THR A 203 1.05 -22.19 -8.25
CA THR A 203 1.46 -21.38 -9.40
C THR A 203 2.24 -22.19 -10.45
N SER A 204 2.34 -23.52 -10.30
CA SER A 204 2.85 -24.38 -11.36
C SER A 204 1.98 -24.26 -12.61
N VAL A 205 2.66 -24.21 -13.76
CA VAL A 205 2.10 -23.81 -15.06
C VAL A 205 0.93 -24.69 -15.50
N ASP A 206 0.83 -25.91 -14.95
CA ASP A 206 -0.18 -26.90 -15.32
C ASP A 206 -1.56 -26.61 -14.71
N SER A 207 -1.64 -25.88 -13.58
CA SER A 207 -2.94 -25.49 -12.99
C SER A 207 -3.55 -24.22 -13.60
N MET A 208 -2.80 -23.50 -14.45
CA MET A 208 -3.18 -22.18 -14.99
C MET A 208 -4.22 -22.25 -16.13
N TYR A 209 -4.40 -23.42 -16.75
CA TYR A 209 -5.31 -23.60 -17.89
C TYR A 209 -6.73 -24.04 -17.52
N ALA A 210 -6.97 -24.41 -16.25
CA ALA A 210 -8.29 -24.86 -15.79
C ALA A 210 -9.23 -23.71 -15.43
N ALA A 211 -8.70 -22.49 -15.29
CA ALA A 211 -9.48 -21.30 -15.06
C ALA A 211 -9.80 -20.65 -16.41
N GLY A 212 -11.08 -20.58 -16.78
CA GLY A 212 -11.54 -20.11 -18.10
C GLY A 212 -10.99 -18.75 -18.58
N PRO A 213 -11.41 -18.25 -19.75
CA PRO A 213 -10.73 -17.18 -20.49
C PRO A 213 -10.53 -15.85 -19.73
N LEU A 214 -11.26 -15.60 -18.65
CA LEU A 214 -11.14 -14.42 -17.78
C LEU A 214 -10.11 -14.59 -16.64
N MET A 215 -9.50 -15.76 -16.49
CA MET A 215 -8.78 -16.16 -15.28
C MET A 215 -7.45 -16.88 -15.52
N SER A 216 -6.87 -16.86 -16.72
CA SER A 216 -5.51 -17.37 -16.85
C SER A 216 -4.59 -16.42 -16.07
N PRO A 217 -3.95 -16.87 -14.97
CA PRO A 217 -2.92 -16.06 -14.35
C PRO A 217 -1.88 -15.87 -15.44
N PHE A 218 -1.52 -14.64 -15.76
CA PHE A 218 -0.42 -14.41 -16.69
C PHE A 218 0.78 -13.99 -15.85
N PRO A 219 2.01 -14.38 -16.25
CA PRO A 219 3.19 -13.83 -15.62
C PRO A 219 3.11 -12.30 -15.67
N LEU A 220 3.61 -11.63 -14.63
CA LEU A 220 3.83 -10.19 -14.70
C LEU A 220 4.68 -9.88 -15.94
N PRO A 221 4.32 -8.85 -16.72
CA PRO A 221 5.14 -8.46 -17.86
C PRO A 221 6.54 -8.06 -17.38
N ASP A 222 7.54 -8.16 -18.24
CA ASP A 222 8.86 -7.59 -17.93
C ASP A 222 8.73 -6.06 -17.81
N PRO A 223 9.08 -5.44 -16.68
CA PRO A 223 9.00 -3.98 -16.53
C PRO A 223 9.92 -3.25 -17.53
N ALA A 224 10.94 -3.91 -18.08
CA ALA A 224 11.82 -3.37 -19.11
C ALA A 224 11.33 -3.63 -20.55
N ALA A 225 10.18 -4.28 -20.75
CA ALA A 225 9.63 -4.61 -22.07
C ALA A 225 9.35 -3.38 -22.94
N SER A 226 9.20 -2.21 -22.32
CA SER A 226 8.90 -0.95 -23.00
C SER A 226 10.11 -0.26 -23.63
N GLY A 227 11.30 -0.88 -23.54
CA GLY A 227 12.49 -0.48 -24.28
C GLY A 227 13.57 0.21 -23.43
N GLY A 228 14.52 0.87 -24.10
CA GLY A 228 15.73 1.43 -23.47
C GLY A 228 15.46 2.52 -22.42
N TRP A 229 14.39 3.30 -22.59
CA TRP A 229 14.00 4.34 -21.62
C TRP A 229 13.55 3.72 -20.29
N ALA A 230 12.79 2.61 -20.33
CA ALA A 230 12.31 1.91 -19.14
C ALA A 230 13.48 1.30 -18.35
N ARG A 231 14.44 0.68 -19.04
CA ARG A 231 15.69 0.21 -18.43
C ARG A 231 16.47 1.34 -17.77
N THR A 232 16.56 2.50 -18.43
CA THR A 232 17.25 3.67 -17.89
C THR A 232 16.55 4.20 -16.64
N LEU A 233 15.22 4.21 -16.64
CA LEU A 233 14.41 4.57 -15.48
C LEU A 233 14.68 3.61 -14.31
N LEU A 234 14.57 2.29 -14.52
CA LEU A 234 14.76 1.29 -13.47
C LEU A 234 16.20 1.24 -12.95
N ARG A 235 17.20 1.55 -13.78
CA ARG A 235 18.59 1.72 -13.33
C ARG A 235 18.74 2.94 -12.41
N THR A 236 17.98 4.00 -12.68
CA THR A 236 18.00 5.22 -11.86
C THR A 236 17.15 5.07 -10.59
N TRP A 237 16.14 4.20 -10.65
CA TRP A 237 15.15 3.97 -9.61
C TRP A 237 15.05 2.47 -9.29
N PRO A 238 16.01 1.91 -8.53
CA PRO A 238 15.98 0.49 -8.18
C PRO A 238 14.80 0.19 -7.25
N VAL A 239 13.77 -0.47 -7.77
CA VAL A 239 12.51 -0.66 -7.05
C VAL A 239 12.61 -1.87 -6.10
N SER A 240 12.66 -1.60 -4.81
CA SER A 240 12.47 -2.60 -3.75
C SER A 240 12.10 -1.93 -2.42
N GLU A 241 11.47 -2.69 -1.51
CA GLU A 241 11.16 -2.22 -0.15
C GLU A 241 12.42 -1.81 0.63
N SER A 242 13.51 -2.58 0.51
CA SER A 242 14.78 -2.26 1.17
C SER A 242 15.42 -0.99 0.60
N THR A 243 15.37 -0.78 -0.73
CA THR A 243 15.80 0.48 -1.34
C THR A 243 14.99 1.64 -0.79
N ALA A 244 13.66 1.51 -0.72
CA ALA A 244 12.77 2.55 -0.23
C ALA A 244 13.09 2.95 1.22
N LEU A 245 13.33 1.95 2.08
CA LEU A 245 13.73 2.16 3.48
C LEU A 245 15.10 2.83 3.58
N GLN A 246 16.07 2.43 2.76
CA GLN A 246 17.38 3.08 2.71
C GLN A 246 17.27 4.55 2.27
N LEU A 247 16.49 4.82 1.23
CA LEU A 247 16.22 6.19 0.78
C LEU A 247 15.57 7.02 1.90
N ALA A 248 14.59 6.46 2.61
CA ALA A 248 13.95 7.13 3.74
C ALA A 248 14.96 7.49 4.84
N ARG A 249 15.81 6.54 5.25
CA ARG A 249 16.86 6.77 6.25
C ARG A 249 17.86 7.84 5.81
N THR A 250 18.31 7.80 4.55
CA THR A 250 19.26 8.80 4.03
C THR A 250 18.65 10.19 3.91
N ALA A 251 17.37 10.29 3.54
CA ALA A 251 16.66 11.57 3.47
C ALA A 251 16.58 12.23 4.85
N VAL A 252 16.27 11.43 5.89
CA VAL A 252 16.26 11.88 7.29
C VAL A 252 17.62 12.38 7.75
N GLY A 253 18.69 11.61 7.50
CA GLY A 253 20.03 11.99 7.92
C GLY A 253 20.56 13.25 7.23
N ALA A 254 20.27 13.44 5.95
CA ALA A 254 20.79 14.56 5.16
C ALA A 254 20.13 15.92 5.46
N THR A 255 18.93 15.93 6.05
CA THR A 255 18.16 17.17 6.29
C THR A 255 18.04 17.54 7.76
N ALA A 256 18.36 16.63 8.68
CA ALA A 256 18.49 16.97 10.11
C ALA A 256 19.62 17.99 10.37
N GLN A 257 20.55 18.14 9.41
CA GLN A 257 21.65 19.11 9.47
C GLN A 257 21.40 20.41 8.70
N ASP A 258 20.45 20.44 7.75
CA ASP A 258 20.17 21.60 6.90
C ASP A 258 18.75 22.11 7.18
N ASP A 259 18.66 23.26 7.85
CA ASP A 259 17.44 23.97 8.25
C ASP A 259 16.27 23.85 7.24
N ILE A 260 15.26 23.05 7.59
CA ILE A 260 14.06 22.78 6.77
C ILE A 260 13.13 24.02 6.68
N GLY A 261 13.50 25.16 7.28
CA GLY A 261 12.69 26.38 7.34
C GLY A 261 13.17 27.54 6.48
N GLU A 262 14.44 27.60 6.09
CA GLU A 262 14.92 28.73 5.31
C GLU A 262 14.62 28.50 3.82
N ARG A 263 13.47 29.02 3.37
CA ARG A 263 13.49 29.69 2.07
C ARG A 263 14.73 30.59 2.13
N PRO A 264 15.71 30.51 1.22
CA PRO A 264 16.75 31.51 1.17
C PRO A 264 16.03 32.84 0.91
N ARG A 265 15.74 33.60 1.97
CA ARG A 265 15.36 34.99 1.84
C ARG A 265 16.61 35.60 1.26
N ALA A 266 16.55 35.95 -0.03
CA ALA A 266 17.58 36.77 -0.61
C ALA A 266 17.79 37.94 0.35
N PRO A 267 19.00 38.15 0.90
CA PRO A 267 19.26 39.29 1.75
C PRO A 267 18.79 40.55 1.01
N PRO A 268 18.16 41.51 1.68
CA PRO A 268 17.74 42.75 1.02
C PRO A 268 18.95 43.36 0.31
N GLY A 269 18.86 43.51 -1.01
CA GLY A 269 19.95 44.01 -1.86
C GLY A 269 20.66 42.98 -2.76
N VAL A 270 20.31 41.69 -2.67
CA VAL A 270 20.95 40.67 -3.53
C VAL A 270 20.22 40.50 -4.87
N SER A 271 20.94 40.74 -5.97
CA SER A 271 20.40 40.68 -7.34
C SER A 271 19.77 39.31 -7.66
N LYS A 272 18.67 39.33 -8.46
CA LYS A 272 17.92 38.13 -8.91
C LYS A 272 18.82 37.01 -9.47
N LYS A 273 20.00 37.36 -10.00
CA LYS A 273 21.00 36.42 -10.55
C LYS A 273 21.73 35.61 -9.46
N LYS A 274 21.94 36.17 -8.26
CA LYS A 274 22.59 35.49 -7.12
C LYS A 274 21.58 34.66 -6.30
N ALA A 275 20.32 35.09 -6.23
CA ALA A 275 19.22 34.29 -5.64
C ALA A 275 18.96 32.98 -6.41
N LYS A 276 19.10 32.99 -7.75
CA LYS A 276 19.03 31.77 -8.57
C LYS A 276 20.18 30.78 -8.30
N ARG A 277 21.32 31.26 -7.78
CA ARG A 277 22.47 30.46 -7.30
C ARG A 277 22.33 30.02 -5.83
N ALA A 278 21.49 30.66 -5.03
CA ALA A 278 21.16 30.21 -3.68
C ALA A 278 20.03 29.17 -3.68
N ALA A 279 19.14 29.20 -4.68
CA ALA A 279 18.14 28.15 -4.91
C ALA A 279 18.73 26.81 -5.40
N SER A 280 20.03 26.76 -5.68
CA SER A 280 20.80 25.52 -5.81
C SER A 280 21.45 25.09 -4.48
N SER A 281 20.91 25.53 -3.34
CA SER A 281 21.26 24.96 -2.04
C SER A 281 20.90 23.46 -2.05
N GLY A 282 21.96 22.65 -2.17
CA GLY A 282 22.20 21.21 -1.95
C GLY A 282 21.10 20.20 -1.59
N LEU A 283 19.91 20.61 -1.17
CA LEU A 283 18.81 19.75 -0.74
C LEU A 283 18.22 18.98 -1.93
N LYS A 284 18.79 17.80 -2.16
CA LYS A 284 18.23 16.81 -3.07
C LYS A 284 16.89 16.34 -2.48
N PRO A 285 15.78 16.35 -3.26
CA PRO A 285 14.52 15.82 -2.78
C PRO A 285 14.67 14.35 -2.40
N SER A 286 13.86 13.87 -1.45
CA SER A 286 13.95 12.51 -0.88
C SER A 286 13.77 11.39 -1.91
N ARG A 287 13.20 11.69 -3.09
CA ARG A 287 12.89 10.69 -4.14
C ARG A 287 12.01 9.53 -3.63
N LEU A 288 11.15 9.77 -2.64
CA LEU A 288 10.25 8.75 -2.09
C LEU A 288 8.87 8.68 -2.75
N SER A 289 8.49 9.68 -3.55
CA SER A 289 7.14 9.78 -4.10
C SER A 289 6.65 8.54 -4.88
N PRO A 290 7.42 7.91 -5.78
CA PRO A 290 6.92 6.71 -6.47
C PRO A 290 6.82 5.50 -5.54
N TYR A 291 7.69 5.40 -4.53
CA TYR A 291 7.64 4.33 -3.53
C TYR A 291 6.42 4.45 -2.62
N LEU A 292 6.06 5.67 -2.22
CA LEU A 292 4.85 5.95 -1.44
C LEU A 292 3.59 5.73 -2.28
N ARG A 293 3.60 6.17 -3.55
CA ARG A 293 2.46 6.02 -4.47
C ARG A 293 2.03 4.57 -4.64
N TRP A 294 3.00 3.68 -4.78
CA TRP A 294 2.81 2.24 -4.97
C TRP A 294 3.05 1.43 -3.70
N GLY A 295 2.99 2.11 -2.54
CA GLY A 295 3.03 1.49 -1.21
C GLY A 295 4.17 0.49 -1.00
N VAL A 296 5.30 0.69 -1.68
CA VAL A 296 6.57 -0.05 -1.50
C VAL A 296 7.20 0.29 -0.14
N ILE A 297 6.82 1.44 0.41
CA ILE A 297 7.07 1.87 1.78
C ILE A 297 5.83 2.60 2.29
N SER A 298 5.48 2.43 3.55
CA SER A 298 4.40 3.19 4.17
C SER A 298 4.86 4.57 4.65
N ALA A 299 3.92 5.50 4.81
CA ALA A 299 4.23 6.79 5.40
C ALA A 299 4.72 6.68 6.86
N ARG A 300 4.20 5.69 7.63
CA ARG A 300 4.65 5.42 9.01
C ARG A 300 6.09 4.95 9.07
N GLN A 301 6.52 4.11 8.13
CA GLN A 301 7.92 3.67 8.03
C GLN A 301 8.87 4.83 7.71
N VAL A 302 8.45 5.78 6.88
CA VAL A 302 9.25 6.99 6.60
C VAL A 302 9.29 7.92 7.81
N ALA A 303 8.19 8.03 8.57
CA ALA A 303 8.12 8.87 9.75
C ALA A 303 8.81 8.27 10.99
N SER A 304 8.84 6.95 11.14
CA SER A 304 9.43 6.25 12.30
C SER A 304 10.86 6.68 12.69
N PRO A 305 11.81 6.90 11.76
CA PRO A 305 13.14 7.42 12.09
C PRO A 305 13.16 8.92 12.47
N CYS A 306 12.03 9.63 12.41
CA CYS A 306 11.89 11.07 12.60
C CYS A 306 10.80 11.43 13.64
N SER A 307 10.91 12.62 14.23
CA SER A 307 9.73 13.25 14.84
C SER A 307 8.69 13.57 13.75
N ILE A 308 7.39 13.44 14.07
CA ILE A 308 6.27 13.75 13.17
C ILE A 308 6.34 15.20 12.67
N SER A 309 6.86 16.10 13.50
CA SER A 309 7.14 17.49 13.14
C SER A 309 8.12 17.61 11.97
N THR A 310 9.18 16.81 11.97
CA THR A 310 10.15 16.73 10.88
C THR A 310 9.49 16.18 9.61
N PHE A 311 8.75 15.07 9.71
CA PHE A 311 8.07 14.44 8.57
C PHE A 311 7.05 15.37 7.88
N LEU A 312 6.19 16.05 8.66
CA LEU A 312 5.20 16.97 8.11
C LEU A 312 5.82 18.20 7.43
N SER A 313 7.00 18.62 7.89
CA SER A 313 7.77 19.69 7.25
C SER A 313 8.26 19.30 5.85
N TYR A 314 8.60 18.01 5.63
CA TYR A 314 8.88 17.50 4.28
C TYR A 314 7.67 17.56 3.34
N LEU A 315 6.49 17.18 3.85
CA LEU A 315 5.27 17.14 3.04
C LEU A 315 4.86 18.55 2.59
N PHE A 316 5.09 19.57 3.43
CA PHE A 316 4.84 20.98 3.10
C PHE A 316 5.75 21.48 1.96
N GLY A 317 7.05 21.18 2.02
CA GLY A 317 7.99 21.53 0.96
C GLY A 317 7.66 20.87 -0.39
N PHE A 318 7.06 19.67 -0.34
CA PHE A 318 6.66 18.89 -1.52
C PHE A 318 5.36 19.41 -2.15
N LEU A 319 4.29 19.60 -1.37
CA LEU A 319 3.00 20.06 -1.89
C LEU A 319 3.07 21.47 -2.52
N CYS A 320 3.97 22.33 -2.05
CA CYS A 320 4.22 23.64 -2.68
C CYS A 320 4.95 23.57 -4.03
N ARG A 321 5.51 22.41 -4.44
CA ARG A 321 6.22 22.23 -5.71
C ARG A 321 5.47 21.39 -6.76
N SER A 322 4.46 20.62 -6.35
CA SER A 322 3.77 19.64 -7.21
C SER A 322 2.39 20.08 -7.70
N SER A 323 2.09 21.39 -7.71
CA SER A 323 0.82 21.95 -8.20
C SER A 323 0.45 21.52 -9.64
N ASP A 324 1.43 21.07 -10.44
CA ASP A 324 1.22 20.69 -11.86
C ASP A 324 1.13 19.18 -12.11
N LEU A 325 1.15 18.32 -11.07
CA LEU A 325 1.13 16.85 -11.22
C LEU A 325 -0.02 16.14 -10.51
N PHE A 326 -0.97 16.90 -9.97
CA PHE A 326 -2.21 16.39 -9.38
C PHE A 326 -3.42 17.01 -10.08
N PHE A 327 -3.56 16.71 -11.36
CA PHE A 327 -4.84 16.62 -12.07
C PHE A 327 -4.75 15.46 -13.06
#